data_AF-A0A6J7J5Y5-F1
#
_entry.id   AF-A0A6J7J5Y5-F1
#
_cell.length_a   1.000
_cell.length_b   1.000
_cell.length_c   1.000
_cell.angle_alpha   90.00
_cell.angle_beta   90.00
_cell.angle_gamma   90.00
#
_symmetry.space_group_name_H-M   'P 1'
#
loop_
_entity.id
_entity.type
_entity.pdbx_description
1 polymer ?
#
loop_
_entity_poly.entity_id
_entity_poly.type
_entity_poly.pdbx_seq_one_letter_code
_entity_poly.pdbx_strand_id
1 'polypeptide(L)'
;MVVRTATRRAWTWRTALLPAALVAVLCIFYADGFLRGAIGWETIVFTLLCGPAIGGLVIAVRACRPDVSFDPIDPVLSTAATLATVLLVRSADLAPTLAIGIVGVVAGLLPIFPGVSRNHAACGYAGSFAGACSPLVLPGTGWVVAAGALTGVFWMLLKGVVPGIGGRIGAITFVAVFLIWAVAAAGGWDGPGAPVTELDTVDGVLVLAAALAATLTTYGLAAAGRMNVIVASALPTVGFTLLILAVDGPAGIAGPTIASAWLAGSATGMTASEWVLHRHLLAVAGVLTGIFVVGFEPTLVGLGGDFGTMAFIAVLAAIGLLLPAEALIGRLTGWSEPPDGVA
;
A
#
# COMPACT_ATOMS: atom_id res chain seq x y z
N MET A 1 39.25 -0.31 12.17
CA MET A 1 38.24 0.59 11.58
C MET A 1 38.45 0.58 10.07
N VAL A 2 37.85 -0.39 9.38
CA VAL A 2 37.96 -0.51 7.92
C VAL A 2 36.87 0.38 7.33
N VAL A 3 37.24 1.59 6.91
CA VAL A 3 36.39 2.44 6.08
C VAL A 3 36.24 1.72 4.74
N ARG A 4 35.20 0.90 4.59
CA ARG A 4 34.78 0.39 3.29
C ARG A 4 34.43 1.61 2.44
N THR A 5 35.33 1.96 1.53
CA THR A 5 35.08 2.91 0.46
C THR A 5 33.85 2.43 -0.30
N ALA A 6 32.74 3.14 -0.11
CA ALA A 6 31.50 2.90 -0.84
C ALA A 6 31.77 3.14 -2.32
N THR A 7 32.01 2.07 -3.06
CA THR A 7 32.08 2.12 -4.52
C THR A 7 30.73 2.61 -5.01
N ARG A 8 30.70 3.82 -5.58
CA ARG A 8 29.53 4.37 -6.28
C ARG A 8 29.17 3.39 -7.40
N ARG A 9 28.27 2.44 -7.12
CA ARG A 9 27.72 1.55 -8.14
C ARG A 9 27.01 2.44 -9.14
N ALA A 10 27.51 2.49 -10.37
CA ALA A 10 26.94 3.30 -11.43
C ALA A 10 25.45 2.96 -11.57
N TRP A 11 24.60 3.97 -11.47
CA TRP A 11 23.16 3.86 -11.64
C TRP A 11 22.91 3.35 -13.06
N THR A 12 22.55 2.07 -13.19
CA THR A 12 22.29 1.47 -14.50
C THR A 12 20.90 1.91 -14.97
N TRP A 13 20.67 1.96 -16.27
CA TRP A 13 19.36 2.27 -16.84
C TRP A 13 18.23 1.40 -16.26
N ARG A 14 18.52 0.14 -15.88
CA ARG A 14 17.58 -0.77 -15.20
C ARG A 14 17.11 -0.23 -13.84
N THR A 15 18.01 0.41 -13.10
CA THR A 15 17.71 1.04 -11.80
C THR A 15 16.96 2.36 -11.92
N ALA A 16 16.94 2.97 -13.11
CA ALA A 16 16.19 4.19 -13.41
C ALA A 16 14.77 3.89 -13.91
N LEU A 17 14.60 2.83 -14.72
CA LEU A 17 13.31 2.47 -15.32
C LEU A 17 12.27 2.02 -14.29
N LEU A 18 12.68 1.29 -13.26
CA LEU A 18 11.75 0.78 -12.25
C LEU A 18 11.10 1.90 -11.41
N PRO A 19 11.87 2.86 -10.85
CA PRO A 19 11.29 4.08 -10.28
C PRO A 19 10.43 4.86 -11.29
N ALA A 20 10.87 4.97 -12.54
CA ALA A 20 10.11 5.68 -13.57
C ALA A 20 8.76 5.01 -13.87
N ALA A 21 8.68 3.68 -13.84
CA ALA A 21 7.43 2.95 -13.99
C ALA A 21 6.49 3.17 -12.80
N LEU A 22 7.02 3.16 -11.57
CA LEU A 22 6.25 3.51 -10.37
C LEU A 22 5.72 4.95 -10.46
N VAL A 23 6.58 5.92 -10.83
CA VAL A 23 6.21 7.32 -11.06
C VAL A 23 5.12 7.41 -12.13
N ALA A 24 5.27 6.71 -13.25
CA ALA A 24 4.30 6.75 -14.34
C ALA A 24 2.92 6.25 -13.88
N VAL A 25 2.88 5.17 -13.10
CA VAL A 25 1.62 4.63 -12.57
C VAL A 25 1.02 5.58 -11.54
N LEU A 26 1.84 6.19 -10.68
CA LEU A 26 1.36 7.21 -9.76
C LEU A 26 0.83 8.43 -10.51
N CYS A 27 1.47 8.85 -11.62
CA CYS A 27 0.98 9.92 -12.46
C CYS A 27 -0.32 9.54 -13.19
N ILE A 28 -0.49 8.28 -13.59
CA ILE A 28 -1.75 7.79 -14.18
C ILE A 28 -2.86 7.77 -13.12
N PHE A 29 -2.58 7.25 -11.93
CA PHE A 29 -3.47 7.31 -10.77
C PHE A 29 -3.84 8.76 -10.45
N TYR A 30 -2.84 9.65 -10.49
CA TYR A 30 -3.04 11.08 -10.29
C TYR A 30 -3.90 11.69 -11.41
N ALA A 31 -3.65 11.36 -12.66
CA ALA A 31 -4.42 11.93 -13.75
C ALA A 31 -5.87 11.44 -13.75
N ASP A 32 -6.09 10.15 -13.50
CA ASP A 32 -7.42 9.54 -13.55
C ASP A 32 -8.28 9.95 -12.36
N GLY A 33 -7.75 9.81 -11.13
CA GLY A 33 -8.47 10.24 -9.93
C GLY A 33 -8.71 11.76 -9.91
N PHE A 34 -7.72 12.55 -10.32
CA PHE A 34 -7.72 13.98 -9.99
C PHE A 34 -8.19 14.90 -11.13
N LEU A 35 -8.05 14.50 -12.40
CA LEU A 35 -8.50 15.33 -13.53
C LEU A 35 -9.89 14.96 -14.03
N ARG A 36 -10.35 13.72 -13.79
CA ARG A 36 -11.65 13.26 -14.29
C ARG A 36 -12.73 13.16 -13.22
N GLY A 37 -12.37 12.89 -11.96
CA GLY A 37 -13.32 12.66 -10.88
C GLY A 37 -13.49 13.79 -9.86
N ALA A 38 -12.44 14.60 -9.62
CA ALA A 38 -12.45 15.60 -8.54
C ALA A 38 -13.31 16.84 -8.88
N ILE A 39 -14.09 17.33 -7.92
CA ILE A 39 -14.94 18.51 -8.08
C ILE A 39 -14.45 19.69 -7.22
N GLY A 40 -14.24 20.85 -7.85
CA GLY A 40 -14.01 22.12 -7.18
C GLY A 40 -12.70 22.20 -6.38
N TRP A 41 -12.80 22.15 -5.04
CA TRP A 41 -11.69 22.40 -4.12
C TRP A 41 -10.74 21.21 -3.98
N GLU A 42 -11.23 19.99 -4.20
CA GLU A 42 -10.44 18.75 -4.16
C GLU A 42 -9.32 18.81 -5.19
N THR A 43 -9.65 19.21 -6.44
CA THR A 43 -8.67 19.40 -7.52
C THR A 43 -7.55 20.34 -7.10
N ILE A 44 -7.85 21.40 -6.33
CA ILE A 44 -6.86 22.37 -5.86
C ILE A 44 -5.96 21.75 -4.79
N VAL A 45 -6.56 21.20 -3.72
CA VAL A 45 -5.82 20.57 -2.61
C VAL A 45 -4.88 19.52 -3.15
N PHE A 46 -5.39 18.73 -4.06
CA PHE A 46 -4.62 17.71 -4.68
C PHE A 46 -3.54 18.24 -5.62
N THR A 47 -3.84 19.13 -6.55
CA THR A 47 -2.79 19.73 -7.41
C THR A 47 -1.63 20.27 -6.58
N LEU A 48 -1.93 20.85 -5.42
CA LEU A 48 -0.92 21.32 -4.45
C LEU A 48 -0.12 20.17 -3.79
N LEU A 49 -0.75 19.01 -3.51
CA LEU A 49 -0.09 17.82 -2.96
C LEU A 49 0.77 17.05 -3.98
N CYS A 50 0.57 17.27 -5.29
CA CYS A 50 1.38 16.65 -6.33
C CYS A 50 2.87 16.99 -6.20
N GLY A 51 3.19 18.26 -5.98
CA GLY A 51 4.57 18.74 -5.81
C GLY A 51 5.29 18.05 -4.64
N PRO A 52 4.73 18.07 -3.42
CA PRO A 52 5.27 17.33 -2.28
C PRO A 52 5.38 15.82 -2.51
N ALA A 53 4.38 15.17 -3.11
CA ALA A 53 4.45 13.74 -3.40
C ALA A 53 5.62 13.40 -4.35
N ILE A 54 5.81 14.19 -5.41
CA ILE A 54 6.95 14.05 -6.32
C ILE A 54 8.27 14.33 -5.57
N GLY A 55 8.32 15.38 -4.76
CA GLY A 55 9.49 15.71 -3.94
C GLY A 55 9.89 14.56 -3.02
N GLY A 56 8.92 13.99 -2.30
CA GLY A 56 9.13 12.83 -1.44
C GLY A 56 9.55 11.59 -2.21
N LEU A 57 9.01 11.37 -3.41
CA LEU A 57 9.42 10.26 -4.28
C LEU A 57 10.87 10.42 -4.77
N VAL A 58 11.27 11.62 -5.19
CA VAL A 58 12.65 11.91 -5.60
C VAL A 58 13.61 11.66 -4.43
N ILE A 59 13.25 12.13 -3.23
CA ILE A 59 14.01 11.88 -2.00
C ILE A 59 14.10 10.37 -1.74
N ALA A 60 12.97 9.67 -1.83
CA ALA A 60 12.89 8.24 -1.56
C ALA A 60 13.77 7.43 -2.52
N VAL A 61 13.65 7.68 -3.81
CA VAL A 61 14.44 7.03 -4.87
C VAL A 61 15.94 7.32 -4.71
N ARG A 62 16.33 8.55 -4.35
CA ARG A 62 17.75 8.91 -4.13
C ARG A 62 18.37 8.17 -2.96
N ALA A 63 17.58 7.82 -1.95
CA ALA A 63 18.05 7.04 -0.82
C ALA A 63 18.12 5.53 -1.10
N CYS A 64 17.55 5.07 -2.21
CA CYS A 64 17.47 3.64 -2.49
C CYS A 64 18.82 3.07 -2.91
N ARG A 65 19.11 1.87 -2.41
CA ARG A 65 20.10 0.97 -2.98
C ARG A 65 19.33 -0.17 -3.65
N PRO A 66 19.17 -0.15 -4.98
CA PRO A 66 18.39 -1.18 -5.66
C PRO A 66 19.10 -2.52 -5.48
N ASP A 67 18.44 -3.41 -4.73
CA ASP A 67 18.73 -4.83 -4.71
C ASP A 67 17.67 -5.55 -5.56
N VAL A 68 18.14 -6.21 -6.62
CA VAL A 68 17.29 -7.00 -7.51
C VAL A 68 17.69 -8.44 -7.31
N SER A 69 16.96 -9.12 -6.42
CA SER A 69 17.09 -10.56 -6.21
C SER A 69 15.87 -11.26 -6.81
N PHE A 70 16.14 -12.20 -7.70
CA PHE A 70 15.11 -13.03 -8.32
C PHE A 70 14.87 -14.25 -7.44
N ASP A 71 13.73 -14.29 -6.75
CA ASP A 71 13.30 -15.48 -6.02
C ASP A 71 11.95 -15.94 -6.56
N PRO A 72 11.87 -17.12 -7.21
CA PRO A 72 10.62 -17.62 -7.77
C PRO A 72 9.55 -17.90 -6.71
N ILE A 73 9.90 -17.93 -5.42
CA ILE A 73 8.93 -18.07 -4.33
C ILE A 73 7.98 -16.87 -4.24
N ASP A 74 8.43 -15.68 -4.64
CA ASP A 74 7.66 -14.43 -4.52
C ASP A 74 6.35 -14.50 -5.35
N PRO A 75 6.37 -14.78 -6.68
CA PRO A 75 5.14 -15.01 -7.45
C PRO A 75 4.24 -16.12 -6.93
N VAL A 76 4.83 -17.22 -6.43
CA VAL A 76 4.07 -18.37 -5.92
C VAL A 76 3.28 -17.96 -4.67
N LEU A 77 3.93 -17.31 -3.71
CA LEU A 77 3.29 -16.85 -2.48
C LEU A 77 2.22 -15.80 -2.74
N SER A 78 2.49 -14.84 -3.63
CA SER A 78 1.50 -13.83 -4.03
C SER A 78 0.27 -14.49 -4.66
N THR A 79 0.47 -15.46 -5.57
CA THR A 79 -0.62 -16.19 -6.22
C THR A 79 -1.42 -17.03 -5.22
N ALA A 80 -0.75 -17.72 -4.30
CA ALA A 80 -1.40 -18.51 -3.25
C ALA A 80 -2.25 -17.63 -2.31
N ALA A 81 -1.71 -16.49 -1.88
CA ALA A 81 -2.43 -15.52 -1.06
C ALA A 81 -3.62 -14.88 -1.80
N THR A 82 -3.46 -14.63 -3.10
CA THR A 82 -4.55 -14.17 -3.99
C THR A 82 -5.68 -15.20 -4.00
N LEU A 83 -5.37 -16.47 -4.26
CA LEU A 83 -6.35 -17.56 -4.26
C LEU A 83 -7.03 -17.70 -2.90
N ALA A 84 -6.28 -17.68 -1.81
CA ALA A 84 -6.83 -17.73 -0.45
C ALA A 84 -7.81 -16.58 -0.20
N THR A 85 -7.45 -15.36 -0.61
CA THR A 85 -8.32 -14.18 -0.45
C THR A 85 -9.57 -14.29 -1.32
N VAL A 86 -9.44 -14.75 -2.57
CA VAL A 86 -10.60 -14.99 -3.44
C VAL A 86 -11.56 -16.01 -2.82
N LEU A 87 -11.05 -17.10 -2.23
CA LEU A 87 -11.88 -18.10 -1.56
C LEU A 87 -12.60 -17.51 -0.33
N LEU A 88 -11.89 -16.71 0.48
CA LEU A 88 -12.49 -16.05 1.64
C LEU A 88 -13.57 -15.04 1.22
N VAL A 89 -13.32 -14.22 0.20
CA VAL A 89 -14.27 -13.20 -0.27
C VAL A 89 -15.45 -13.83 -0.99
N ARG A 90 -15.22 -14.77 -1.92
CA ARG A 90 -16.26 -15.28 -2.82
C ARG A 90 -16.97 -16.54 -2.32
N SER A 91 -16.28 -17.39 -1.56
CA SER A 91 -16.85 -18.66 -1.09
C SER A 91 -17.32 -18.59 0.36
N ALA A 92 -16.63 -17.80 1.20
CA ALA A 92 -17.01 -17.60 2.60
C ALA A 92 -17.73 -16.26 2.86
N ASP A 93 -18.00 -15.48 1.79
CA ASP A 93 -18.72 -14.20 1.83
C ASP A 93 -18.13 -13.21 2.87
N LEU A 94 -16.81 -13.23 3.04
CA LEU A 94 -16.14 -12.32 3.97
C LEU A 94 -15.91 -10.96 3.31
N ALA A 95 -16.06 -9.91 4.13
CA ALA A 95 -15.66 -8.56 3.74
C ALA A 95 -14.21 -8.54 3.23
N PRO A 96 -13.90 -7.85 2.11
CA PRO A 96 -12.55 -7.83 1.53
C PRO A 96 -11.45 -7.42 2.52
N THR A 97 -11.72 -6.42 3.37
CA THR A 97 -10.81 -5.96 4.42
C THR A 97 -10.51 -7.04 5.46
N LEU A 98 -11.51 -7.83 5.85
CA LEU A 98 -11.36 -8.96 6.77
C LEU A 98 -10.54 -10.08 6.12
N ALA A 99 -10.82 -10.43 4.87
CA ALA A 99 -10.08 -11.44 4.13
C ALA A 99 -8.59 -11.07 3.96
N ILE A 100 -8.31 -9.81 3.58
CA ILE A 100 -6.94 -9.26 3.52
C ILE A 100 -6.26 -9.36 4.88
N GLY A 101 -6.97 -8.99 5.96
CA GLY A 101 -6.45 -9.08 7.32
C GLY A 101 -6.08 -10.51 7.73
N ILE A 102 -6.96 -11.49 7.47
CA ILE A 102 -6.72 -12.90 7.79
C ILE A 102 -5.50 -13.42 7.03
N VAL A 103 -5.46 -13.22 5.70
CA VAL A 103 -4.34 -13.66 4.87
C VAL A 103 -3.06 -12.92 5.24
N GLY A 104 -3.14 -11.65 5.63
CA GLY A 104 -2.02 -10.86 6.13
C GLY A 104 -1.44 -11.40 7.44
N VAL A 105 -2.28 -11.81 8.40
CA VAL A 105 -1.80 -12.46 9.63
C VAL A 105 -1.07 -13.76 9.29
N VAL A 106 -1.66 -14.61 8.44
CA VAL A 106 -1.01 -15.86 8.00
C VAL A 106 0.31 -15.58 7.29
N ALA A 107 0.33 -14.67 6.31
CA ALA A 107 1.52 -14.30 5.58
C ALA A 107 2.62 -13.73 6.50
N GLY A 108 2.24 -12.86 7.43
CA GLY A 108 3.15 -12.27 8.42
C GLY A 108 3.74 -13.29 9.39
N LEU A 109 3.12 -14.45 9.59
CA LEU A 109 3.66 -15.56 10.40
C LEU A 109 4.55 -16.51 9.60
N LEU A 110 4.53 -16.48 8.27
CA LEU A 110 5.36 -17.36 7.44
C LEU A 110 6.88 -17.29 7.72
N PRO A 111 7.48 -16.15 8.12
CA PRO A 111 8.91 -16.10 8.45
C PRO A 111 9.33 -16.96 9.66
N ILE A 112 8.39 -17.61 10.35
CA ILE A 112 8.68 -18.65 11.36
C ILE A 112 9.26 -19.91 10.68
N PHE A 113 8.91 -20.17 9.42
CA PHE A 113 9.42 -21.31 8.67
C PHE A 113 10.81 -21.03 8.07
N PRO A 114 11.75 -21.98 8.17
CA PRO A 114 13.08 -21.82 7.59
C PRO A 114 12.99 -21.65 6.06
N GLY A 115 13.72 -20.68 5.52
CA GLY A 115 13.74 -20.38 4.09
C GLY A 115 12.71 -19.34 3.64
N VAL A 116 11.79 -18.89 4.51
CA VAL A 116 10.86 -17.80 4.18
C VAL A 116 11.33 -16.50 4.83
N SER A 117 11.70 -15.52 4.00
CA SER A 117 12.09 -14.20 4.47
C SER A 117 10.88 -13.33 4.77
N ARG A 118 11.08 -12.22 5.50
CA ARG A 118 10.03 -11.20 5.68
C ARG A 118 9.63 -10.53 4.36
N ASN A 119 10.52 -10.49 3.37
CA ASN A 119 10.19 -9.99 2.03
C ASN A 119 9.24 -10.95 1.30
N HIS A 120 9.39 -12.26 1.50
CA HIS A 120 8.47 -13.27 0.97
C HIS A 120 7.08 -13.13 1.62
N ALA A 121 7.03 -12.89 2.93
CA ALA A 121 5.79 -12.60 3.66
C ALA A 121 5.10 -11.34 3.12
N ALA A 122 5.87 -10.28 2.85
CA ALA A 122 5.35 -9.04 2.27
C ALA A 122 4.80 -9.26 0.85
N CYS A 123 5.43 -10.12 0.05
CA CYS A 123 4.92 -10.53 -1.25
C CYS A 123 3.59 -11.30 -1.14
N GLY A 124 3.50 -12.25 -0.22
CA GLY A 124 2.25 -12.96 0.08
C GLY A 124 1.15 -12.00 0.52
N TYR A 125 1.46 -11.05 1.40
CA TYR A 125 0.50 -10.02 1.79
C TYR A 125 0.11 -9.11 0.62
N ALA A 126 1.03 -8.81 -0.31
CA ALA A 126 0.72 -8.08 -1.55
C ALA A 126 -0.36 -8.77 -2.39
N GLY A 127 -0.25 -10.11 -2.52
CA GLY A 127 -1.20 -10.92 -3.26
C GLY A 127 -2.61 -10.91 -2.67
N SER A 128 -2.78 -10.72 -1.36
CA SER A 128 -4.11 -10.67 -0.77
C SER A 128 -4.91 -9.45 -1.27
N PHE A 129 -4.25 -8.31 -1.48
CA PHE A 129 -4.91 -7.14 -2.08
C PHE A 129 -5.41 -7.40 -3.50
N ALA A 130 -4.69 -8.20 -4.30
CA ALA A 130 -5.15 -8.59 -5.63
C ALA A 130 -6.38 -9.50 -5.52
N GLY A 131 -6.37 -10.45 -4.59
CA GLY A 131 -7.47 -11.38 -4.38
C GLY A 131 -8.77 -10.74 -3.87
N ALA A 132 -8.66 -9.57 -3.24
CA ALA A 132 -9.78 -8.74 -2.82
C ALA A 132 -10.40 -7.88 -3.94
N CYS A 133 -9.86 -7.96 -5.17
CA CYS A 133 -10.37 -7.21 -6.31
C CYS A 133 -11.83 -7.58 -6.62
N SER A 134 -12.64 -6.55 -6.85
CA SER A 134 -14.07 -6.70 -7.13
C SER A 134 -14.30 -7.43 -8.45
N PRO A 135 -15.30 -8.33 -8.54
CA PRO A 135 -15.70 -8.93 -9.80
C PRO A 135 -16.22 -7.91 -10.83
N LEU A 136 -16.54 -6.68 -10.39
CA LEU A 136 -16.91 -5.57 -11.29
C LEU A 136 -15.70 -5.01 -12.05
N VAL A 137 -14.49 -5.18 -11.50
CA VAL A 137 -13.23 -4.71 -12.09
C VAL A 137 -12.59 -5.82 -12.92
N LEU A 138 -12.32 -6.99 -12.32
CA LEU A 138 -11.71 -8.12 -13.02
C LEU A 138 -12.72 -9.27 -13.19
N PRO A 139 -12.98 -9.73 -14.43
CA PRO A 139 -13.99 -10.74 -14.66
C PRO A 139 -13.52 -12.10 -14.15
N GLY A 140 -14.21 -12.68 -13.19
CA GLY A 140 -13.94 -14.06 -12.74
C GLY A 140 -12.59 -14.27 -12.04
N THR A 141 -12.32 -15.51 -11.64
CA THR A 141 -11.17 -15.84 -10.78
C THR A 141 -9.84 -15.89 -11.53
N GLY A 142 -9.85 -16.31 -12.80
CA GLY A 142 -8.63 -16.44 -13.61
C GLY A 142 -7.88 -15.11 -13.78
N TRP A 143 -8.62 -14.02 -14.02
CA TRP A 143 -8.06 -12.67 -14.15
C TRP A 143 -7.48 -12.16 -12.83
N VAL A 144 -8.17 -12.40 -11.71
CA VAL A 144 -7.68 -12.05 -10.37
C VAL A 144 -6.39 -12.82 -10.03
N VAL A 145 -6.34 -14.12 -10.34
CA VAL A 145 -5.13 -14.94 -10.15
C VAL A 145 -3.97 -14.44 -11.02
N ALA A 146 -4.24 -14.04 -12.27
CA ALA A 146 -3.22 -13.44 -13.12
C ALA A 146 -2.67 -12.12 -12.54
N ALA A 147 -3.53 -11.28 -11.95
CA ALA A 147 -3.11 -10.07 -11.25
C ALA A 147 -2.27 -10.39 -10.00
N GLY A 148 -2.65 -11.42 -9.25
CA GLY A 148 -1.88 -11.95 -8.13
C GLY A 148 -0.48 -12.43 -8.53
N ALA A 149 -0.38 -13.19 -9.62
CA ALA A 149 0.90 -13.64 -10.16
C ALA A 149 1.77 -12.46 -10.61
N LEU A 150 1.18 -11.50 -11.34
CA LEU A 150 1.88 -10.30 -11.79
C LEU A 150 2.34 -9.42 -10.62
N THR A 151 1.55 -9.35 -9.54
CA THR A 151 1.91 -8.66 -8.29
C THR A 151 3.21 -9.22 -7.72
N GLY A 152 3.36 -10.55 -7.66
CA GLY A 152 4.60 -11.14 -7.13
C GLY A 152 5.79 -10.97 -8.07
N VAL A 153 5.56 -10.93 -9.39
CA VAL A 153 6.60 -10.57 -10.37
C VAL A 153 7.06 -9.13 -10.16
N PHE A 154 6.13 -8.18 -10.01
CA PHE A 154 6.48 -6.78 -9.74
C PHE A 154 7.12 -6.60 -8.38
N TRP A 155 6.69 -7.33 -7.36
CA TRP A 155 7.35 -7.33 -6.06
C TRP A 155 8.82 -7.74 -6.20
N MET A 156 9.11 -8.85 -6.88
CA MET A 156 10.47 -9.32 -7.11
C MET A 156 11.34 -8.25 -7.81
N LEU A 157 10.76 -7.50 -8.75
CA LEU A 157 11.45 -6.42 -9.48
C LEU A 157 11.60 -5.14 -8.65
N LEU A 158 10.64 -4.84 -7.77
CA LEU A 158 10.51 -3.54 -7.08
C LEU A 158 10.82 -3.58 -5.59
N LYS A 159 11.09 -4.74 -4.98
CA LYS A 159 11.34 -4.85 -3.52
C LYS A 159 12.52 -4.02 -3.02
N GLY A 160 13.54 -3.81 -3.86
CA GLY A 160 14.68 -2.93 -3.60
C GLY A 160 14.44 -1.45 -3.93
N VAL A 161 13.28 -1.11 -4.51
CA VAL A 161 12.90 0.25 -4.86
C VAL A 161 12.03 0.82 -3.75
N VAL A 162 12.50 1.91 -3.14
CA VAL A 162 11.83 2.66 -2.07
C VAL A 162 11.49 1.79 -0.86
N PRO A 163 12.48 1.13 -0.22
CA PRO A 163 12.24 0.28 0.93
C PRO A 163 11.70 1.08 2.12
N GLY A 164 10.76 0.49 2.86
CA GLY A 164 10.27 1.05 4.12
C GLY A 164 9.26 2.19 4.01
N ILE A 165 8.77 2.55 2.81
CA ILE A 165 7.64 3.48 2.69
C ILE A 165 6.32 2.72 2.83
N GLY A 166 5.45 3.18 3.74
CA GLY A 166 4.10 2.63 3.94
C GLY A 166 3.28 2.66 2.65
N GLY A 167 2.36 1.71 2.49
CA GLY A 167 1.50 1.62 1.29
C GLY A 167 2.17 1.04 0.03
N ARG A 168 3.51 0.96 -0.03
CA ARG A 168 4.24 0.47 -1.21
C ARG A 168 3.75 -0.89 -1.71
N ILE A 169 3.47 -1.81 -0.80
CA ILE A 169 3.00 -3.16 -1.13
C ILE A 169 1.70 -3.08 -1.96
N GLY A 170 0.74 -2.27 -1.49
CA GLY A 170 -0.52 -2.09 -2.22
C GLY A 170 -0.34 -1.28 -3.51
N ALA A 171 0.60 -0.33 -3.57
CA ALA A 171 0.94 0.36 -4.81
C ALA A 171 1.45 -0.60 -5.90
N ILE A 172 2.30 -1.56 -5.53
CA ILE A 172 2.78 -2.61 -6.43
C ILE A 172 1.61 -3.48 -6.92
N THR A 173 0.73 -3.88 -6.01
CA THR A 173 -0.46 -4.68 -6.36
C THR A 173 -1.41 -3.90 -7.28
N PHE A 174 -1.64 -2.62 -7.00
CA PHE A 174 -2.48 -1.76 -7.83
C PHE A 174 -1.98 -1.69 -9.27
N VAL A 175 -0.66 -1.49 -9.46
CA VAL A 175 -0.07 -1.49 -10.81
C VAL A 175 -0.36 -2.82 -11.53
N ALA A 176 -0.18 -3.95 -10.85
CA ALA A 176 -0.44 -5.26 -11.43
C ALA A 176 -1.93 -5.45 -11.79
N VAL A 177 -2.84 -5.13 -10.87
CA VAL A 177 -4.29 -5.23 -11.10
C VAL A 177 -4.72 -4.32 -12.24
N PHE A 178 -4.24 -3.08 -12.28
CA PHE A 178 -4.56 -2.12 -13.33
C PHE A 178 -4.10 -2.59 -14.71
N LEU A 179 -2.89 -3.17 -14.83
CA LEU A 179 -2.43 -3.72 -16.10
C LEU A 179 -3.26 -4.91 -16.56
N ILE A 180 -3.64 -5.81 -15.66
CA ILE A 180 -4.50 -6.94 -16.00
C ILE A 180 -5.91 -6.46 -16.38
N TRP A 181 -6.43 -5.44 -15.70
CA TRP A 181 -7.67 -4.78 -16.08
C TRP A 181 -7.58 -4.17 -17.48
N ALA A 182 -6.50 -3.45 -17.80
CA ALA A 182 -6.29 -2.88 -19.13
C ALA A 182 -6.25 -3.94 -20.24
N VAL A 183 -5.66 -5.12 -19.96
CA VAL A 183 -5.69 -6.26 -20.89
C VAL A 183 -7.11 -6.81 -21.05
N ALA A 184 -7.86 -6.95 -19.95
CA ALA A 184 -9.26 -7.39 -20.01
C ALA A 184 -10.12 -6.40 -20.81
N ALA A 185 -9.95 -5.10 -20.58
CA ALA A 185 -10.64 -4.02 -21.28
C ALA A 185 -10.33 -4.01 -22.78
N ALA A 186 -9.06 -4.18 -23.16
CA ALA A 186 -8.68 -4.36 -24.56
C ALA A 186 -9.33 -5.61 -25.21
N GLY A 187 -9.70 -6.61 -24.39
CA GLY A 187 -10.47 -7.79 -24.78
C GLY A 187 -12.00 -7.59 -24.78
N GLY A 188 -12.50 -6.38 -24.53
CA GLY A 188 -13.93 -6.05 -24.53
C GLY A 188 -14.62 -6.13 -23.17
N TRP A 189 -13.87 -6.19 -22.06
CA TRP A 189 -14.44 -6.07 -20.71
C TRP A 189 -14.52 -4.61 -20.27
N ASP A 190 -15.70 -4.01 -20.37
CA ASP A 190 -15.87 -2.63 -19.93
C ASP A 190 -16.12 -2.51 -18.42
N GLY A 191 -16.68 -3.56 -17.80
CA GLY A 191 -17.07 -3.57 -16.38
C GLY A 191 -18.16 -2.53 -16.06
N PRO A 192 -19.10 -2.79 -15.14
CA PRO A 192 -20.10 -1.77 -14.79
C PRO A 192 -19.52 -0.60 -13.97
N GLY A 193 -18.23 -0.64 -13.62
CA GLY A 193 -17.67 0.15 -12.53
C GLY A 193 -18.23 -0.31 -11.19
N ALA A 194 -17.54 0.00 -10.11
CA ALA A 194 -18.13 -0.17 -8.79
C ALA A 194 -19.01 1.04 -8.45
N PRO A 195 -20.13 0.83 -7.73
CA PRO A 195 -21.03 1.91 -7.39
C PRO A 195 -20.33 2.94 -6.50
N VAL A 196 -20.56 4.21 -6.81
CA VAL A 196 -20.09 5.34 -6.00
C VAL A 196 -20.92 5.38 -4.72
N THR A 197 -20.27 5.30 -3.56
CA THR A 197 -20.93 5.55 -2.28
C THR A 197 -20.74 7.02 -1.92
N GLU A 198 -21.84 7.78 -1.85
CA GLU A 198 -21.78 9.13 -1.30
C GLU A 198 -21.61 9.05 0.22
N LEU A 199 -20.54 9.65 0.74
CA LEU A 199 -20.29 9.74 2.17
C LEU A 199 -20.95 10.99 2.74
N ASP A 200 -21.66 10.82 3.85
CA ASP A 200 -22.12 11.97 4.61
C ASP A 200 -20.96 12.60 5.41
N THR A 201 -21.25 13.71 6.09
CA THR A 201 -20.21 14.42 6.88
C THR A 201 -19.71 13.60 8.06
N VAL A 202 -20.56 12.78 8.68
CA VAL A 202 -20.19 11.96 9.84
C VAL A 202 -19.28 10.83 9.40
N ASP A 203 -19.65 10.11 8.34
CA ASP A 203 -18.86 9.05 7.73
C ASP A 203 -17.50 9.58 7.25
N GLY A 204 -17.47 10.76 6.63
CA GLY A 204 -16.21 11.41 6.25
C GLY A 204 -15.27 11.67 7.43
N VAL A 205 -15.81 12.12 8.57
CA VAL A 205 -15.02 12.31 9.81
C VAL A 205 -14.55 10.98 10.38
N LEU A 206 -15.41 9.95 10.38
CA LEU A 206 -15.07 8.61 10.87
C LEU A 206 -13.98 7.95 10.01
N VAL A 207 -14.04 8.12 8.68
CA VAL A 207 -12.99 7.69 7.75
C VAL A 207 -11.65 8.34 8.07
N LEU A 208 -11.61 9.66 8.26
CA LEU A 208 -10.40 10.37 8.65
C LEU A 208 -9.84 9.88 9.99
N ALA A 209 -10.73 9.73 10.98
CA ALA A 209 -10.35 9.26 12.31
C ALA A 209 -9.80 7.82 12.28
N ALA A 210 -10.44 6.93 11.52
CA ALA A 210 -10.02 5.55 11.35
C ALA A 210 -8.66 5.45 10.66
N ALA A 211 -8.43 6.21 9.58
CA ALA A 211 -7.14 6.22 8.88
C ALA A 211 -6.00 6.73 9.76
N LEU A 212 -6.22 7.82 10.51
CA LEU A 212 -5.23 8.34 11.45
C LEU A 212 -4.96 7.37 12.60
N ALA A 213 -6.01 6.82 13.22
CA ALA A 213 -5.89 5.87 14.31
C ALA A 213 -5.12 4.63 13.86
N ALA A 214 -5.49 4.03 12.73
CA ALA A 214 -4.80 2.87 12.17
C ALA A 214 -3.32 3.15 11.89
N THR A 215 -3.00 4.33 11.33
CA THR A 215 -1.61 4.74 11.07
C THR A 215 -0.78 4.71 12.35
N LEU A 216 -1.29 5.33 13.41
CA LEU A 216 -0.60 5.43 14.69
C LEU A 216 -0.53 4.07 15.41
N THR A 217 -1.61 3.29 15.37
CA THR A 217 -1.66 1.95 15.97
C THR A 217 -0.68 1.00 15.29
N THR A 218 -0.70 0.90 13.96
CA THR A 218 0.17 -0.02 13.22
C THR A 218 1.64 0.35 13.40
N TYR A 219 1.99 1.64 13.29
CA TYR A 219 3.35 2.08 13.55
C TYR A 219 3.78 1.81 14.99
N GLY A 220 2.92 2.12 15.97
CA GLY A 220 3.22 1.91 17.39
C GLY A 220 3.45 0.43 17.73
N LEU A 221 2.66 -0.47 17.18
CA LEU A 221 2.82 -1.92 17.36
C LEU A 221 4.10 -2.46 16.72
N ALA A 222 4.43 -1.99 15.51
CA ALA A 222 5.66 -2.36 14.83
C ALA A 222 6.90 -1.80 15.56
N ALA A 223 6.88 -0.52 15.94
CA ALA A 223 7.99 0.16 16.60
C ALA A 223 8.25 -0.34 18.03
N ALA A 224 7.23 -0.90 18.69
CA ALA A 224 7.41 -1.58 19.99
C ALA A 224 8.20 -2.89 19.88
N GLY A 225 8.53 -3.35 18.66
CA GLY A 225 9.28 -4.59 18.40
C GLY A 225 8.51 -5.86 18.75
N ARG A 226 7.20 -5.75 19.01
CA ARG A 226 6.37 -6.87 19.48
C ARG A 226 5.86 -7.75 18.35
N MET A 227 5.76 -7.19 17.15
CA MET A 227 5.18 -7.84 15.98
C MET A 227 5.94 -7.39 14.75
N ASN A 228 6.09 -8.28 13.76
CA ASN A 228 6.53 -7.82 12.45
C ASN A 228 5.47 -6.87 11.86
N VAL A 229 5.91 -5.99 10.96
CA VAL A 229 5.08 -4.91 10.43
C VAL A 229 3.79 -5.39 9.74
N ILE A 230 3.83 -6.59 9.14
CA ILE A 230 2.66 -7.18 8.48
C ILE A 230 1.62 -7.61 9.51
N VAL A 231 2.04 -8.33 10.57
CA VAL A 231 1.14 -8.72 11.66
C VAL A 231 0.62 -7.50 12.42
N ALA A 232 1.48 -6.49 12.65
CA ALA A 232 1.11 -5.23 13.27
C ALA A 232 0.04 -4.46 12.47
N SER A 233 -0.03 -4.67 11.16
CA SER A 233 -1.08 -4.12 10.29
C SER A 233 -2.32 -5.02 10.25
N ALA A 234 -2.11 -6.30 9.97
CA ALA A 234 -3.16 -7.24 9.63
C ALA A 234 -4.02 -7.60 10.85
N LEU A 235 -3.42 -7.82 12.02
CA LEU A 235 -4.16 -8.23 13.21
C LEU A 235 -5.11 -7.13 13.73
N PRO A 236 -4.69 -5.85 13.89
CA PRO A 236 -5.63 -4.78 14.21
C PRO A 236 -6.69 -4.57 13.14
N THR A 237 -6.34 -4.76 11.86
CA THR A 237 -7.32 -4.67 10.76
C THR A 237 -8.41 -5.73 10.88
N VAL A 238 -8.07 -6.98 11.22
CA VAL A 238 -9.07 -8.03 11.51
C VAL A 238 -9.97 -7.60 12.67
N GLY A 239 -9.38 -7.19 13.79
CA GLY A 239 -10.14 -6.79 14.98
C GLY A 239 -11.06 -5.59 14.74
N PHE A 240 -10.54 -4.56 14.07
CA PHE A 240 -11.31 -3.36 13.72
C PHE A 240 -12.42 -3.65 12.72
N THR A 241 -12.15 -4.46 11.69
CA THR A 241 -13.18 -4.83 10.70
C THR A 241 -14.31 -5.61 11.38
N LEU A 242 -14.00 -6.57 12.25
CA LEU A 242 -15.02 -7.30 13.01
C LEU A 242 -15.82 -6.38 13.93
N LEU A 243 -15.17 -5.41 14.59
CA LEU A 243 -15.83 -4.41 15.41
C LEU A 243 -16.81 -3.57 14.59
N ILE A 244 -16.35 -3.04 13.45
CA ILE A 244 -17.17 -2.21 12.57
C ILE A 244 -18.36 -2.99 12.01
N LEU A 245 -18.15 -4.22 11.52
CA LEU A 245 -19.23 -5.07 11.04
C LEU A 245 -20.29 -5.37 12.12
N ALA A 246 -19.89 -5.42 13.40
CA ALA A 246 -20.82 -5.63 14.51
C ALA A 246 -21.66 -4.38 14.85
N VAL A 247 -21.18 -3.18 14.54
CA VAL A 247 -21.87 -1.90 14.86
C VAL A 247 -22.52 -1.24 13.65
N ASP A 248 -22.17 -1.64 12.43
CA ASP A 248 -22.62 -1.04 11.17
C ASP A 248 -24.15 -0.93 11.07
N GLY A 249 -24.85 -2.07 11.17
CA GLY A 249 -26.32 -2.11 11.11
C GLY A 249 -27.01 -1.30 12.20
N PRO A 250 -26.65 -1.47 13.50
CA PRO A 250 -27.25 -0.69 14.58
C PRO A 250 -26.97 0.82 14.54
N ALA A 251 -25.81 1.23 14.02
CA ALA A 251 -25.38 2.62 14.01
C ALA A 251 -25.73 3.38 12.72
N GLY A 252 -26.03 2.68 11.62
CA GLY A 252 -26.35 3.28 10.34
C GLY A 252 -25.18 4.08 9.75
N ILE A 253 -23.96 3.57 9.89
CA ILE A 253 -22.71 4.19 9.40
C ILE A 253 -22.25 3.55 8.09
N ALA A 254 -21.26 4.13 7.42
CA ALA A 254 -20.60 3.51 6.27
C ALA A 254 -19.51 2.50 6.70
N GLY A 255 -19.89 1.42 7.38
CA GLY A 255 -18.95 0.46 7.97
C GLY A 255 -17.88 -0.08 7.02
N PRO A 256 -18.24 -0.57 5.81
CA PRO A 256 -17.26 -1.04 4.84
C PRO A 256 -16.21 0.01 4.46
N THR A 257 -16.63 1.27 4.25
CA THR A 257 -15.74 2.37 3.88
C THR A 257 -14.82 2.75 5.05
N ILE A 258 -15.33 2.76 6.28
CA ILE A 258 -14.54 3.01 7.49
C ILE A 258 -13.50 1.89 7.71
N ALA A 259 -13.86 0.63 7.48
CA ALA A 259 -12.94 -0.50 7.56
C ALA A 259 -11.84 -0.41 6.49
N SER A 260 -12.18 0.04 5.28
CA SER A 260 -11.22 0.30 4.21
C SER A 260 -10.27 1.45 4.54
N ALA A 261 -10.79 2.52 5.15
CA ALA A 261 -9.99 3.63 5.64
C ALA A 261 -8.98 3.19 6.71
N TRP A 262 -9.40 2.30 7.62
CA TRP A 262 -8.51 1.67 8.58
C TRP A 262 -7.40 0.86 7.88
N LEU A 263 -7.74 0.03 6.89
CA LEU A 263 -6.75 -0.72 6.12
C LEU A 263 -5.74 0.21 5.42
N ALA A 264 -6.20 1.29 4.80
CA ALA A 264 -5.36 2.30 4.17
C ALA A 264 -4.42 2.99 5.19
N GLY A 265 -4.98 3.43 6.32
CA GLY A 265 -4.22 4.03 7.42
C GLY A 265 -3.19 3.05 7.99
N SER A 266 -3.57 1.79 8.17
CA SER A 266 -2.65 0.74 8.62
C SER A 266 -1.48 0.58 7.65
N ALA A 267 -1.74 0.60 6.34
CA ALA A 267 -0.70 0.56 5.32
C ALA A 267 0.25 1.76 5.40
N THR A 268 -0.27 2.94 5.76
CA THR A 268 0.53 4.15 6.05
C THR A 268 1.42 3.92 7.28
N GLY A 269 0.88 3.32 8.34
CA GLY A 269 1.57 2.98 9.57
C GLY A 269 2.68 1.94 9.42
N MET A 270 2.71 1.19 8.31
CA MET A 270 3.82 0.29 7.98
C MET A 270 5.10 1.02 7.53
N THR A 271 5.11 2.35 7.57
CA THR A 271 6.31 3.15 7.28
C THR A 271 7.41 2.85 8.28
N ALA A 272 8.60 2.52 7.77
CA ALA A 272 9.75 2.16 8.55
C ALA A 272 10.31 3.37 9.31
N SER A 273 10.87 3.11 10.49
CA SER A 273 11.27 4.14 11.46
C SER A 273 12.32 5.12 10.93
N GLU A 274 13.09 4.72 9.91
CA GLU A 274 14.12 5.52 9.25
C GLU A 274 13.54 6.71 8.49
N TRP A 275 12.32 6.57 7.99
CA TRP A 275 11.57 7.63 7.32
C TRP A 275 10.87 8.56 8.31
N VAL A 276 10.64 8.11 9.55
CA VAL A 276 9.91 8.84 10.58
C VAL A 276 10.87 9.71 11.40
N LEU A 277 11.27 10.85 10.84
CA LEU A 277 12.11 11.83 11.55
C LEU A 277 11.38 12.53 12.70
N HIS A 278 10.08 12.77 12.53
CA HIS A 278 9.20 13.40 13.51
C HIS A 278 7.88 12.64 13.59
N ARG A 279 7.31 12.51 14.80
CA ARG A 279 5.99 11.90 14.99
C ARG A 279 4.89 12.59 14.18
N HIS A 280 5.07 13.88 13.88
CA HIS A 280 4.18 14.65 13.03
C HIS A 280 4.09 14.13 11.60
N LEU A 281 5.14 13.47 11.07
CA LEU A 281 5.11 12.89 9.73
C LEU A 281 4.03 11.81 9.60
N LEU A 282 3.94 10.92 10.60
CA LEU A 282 2.92 9.87 10.61
C LEU A 282 1.51 10.44 10.79
N ALA A 283 1.36 11.47 11.63
CA ALA A 283 0.06 12.13 11.81
C ALA A 283 -0.39 12.81 10.51
N VAL A 284 0.50 13.55 9.84
CA VAL A 284 0.20 14.18 8.54
C VAL A 284 -0.08 13.12 7.48
N ALA A 285 0.74 12.07 7.38
CA ALA A 285 0.50 10.99 6.43
C ALA A 285 -0.85 10.29 6.68
N GLY A 286 -1.20 9.99 7.94
CA GLY A 286 -2.48 9.36 8.28
C GLY A 286 -3.69 10.23 7.94
N VAL A 287 -3.61 11.55 8.19
CA VAL A 287 -4.66 12.50 7.78
C VAL A 287 -4.76 12.58 6.26
N LEU A 288 -3.64 12.68 5.55
CA LEU A 288 -3.62 12.68 4.08
C LEU A 288 -4.21 11.38 3.50
N THR A 289 -3.92 10.23 4.09
CA THR A 289 -4.53 8.95 3.71
C THR A 289 -6.05 9.00 3.88
N GLY A 290 -6.55 9.52 5.00
CA GLY A 290 -7.99 9.71 5.20
C GLY A 290 -8.63 10.63 4.16
N ILE A 291 -8.00 11.77 3.86
CA ILE A 291 -8.44 12.70 2.81
C ILE A 291 -8.49 12.00 1.45
N PHE A 292 -7.49 11.19 1.13
CA PHE A 292 -7.49 10.41 -0.11
C PHE A 292 -8.59 9.35 -0.14
N VAL A 293 -8.86 8.66 0.96
CA VAL A 293 -9.97 7.70 1.00
C VAL A 293 -11.31 8.40 0.78
N VAL A 294 -11.58 9.52 1.47
CA VAL A 294 -12.81 10.30 1.26
C VAL A 294 -12.95 10.78 -0.18
N GLY A 295 -11.87 11.29 -0.77
CA GLY A 295 -11.91 11.88 -2.11
C GLY A 295 -11.89 10.86 -3.27
N PHE A 296 -11.32 9.67 -3.08
CA PHE A 296 -11.04 8.74 -4.19
C PHE A 296 -11.80 7.43 -4.16
N GLU A 297 -12.34 7.02 -3.01
CA GLU A 297 -13.11 5.79 -2.92
C GLU A 297 -14.16 5.71 -4.04
N PRO A 298 -15.00 6.73 -4.29
CA PRO A 298 -15.96 6.75 -5.41
C PRO A 298 -15.44 6.29 -6.78
N THR A 299 -14.20 6.65 -7.13
CA THR A 299 -13.67 6.46 -8.49
C THR A 299 -12.91 5.15 -8.69
N LEU A 300 -12.39 4.59 -7.60
CA LEU A 300 -11.47 3.44 -7.66
C LEU A 300 -11.99 2.22 -6.90
N VAL A 301 -13.23 2.26 -6.41
CA VAL A 301 -13.83 1.16 -5.65
C VAL A 301 -13.59 -0.18 -6.36
N GLY A 302 -13.04 -1.13 -5.61
CA GLY A 302 -12.88 -2.51 -6.05
C GLY A 302 -11.59 -2.81 -6.82
N LEU A 303 -10.75 -1.81 -7.14
CA LEU A 303 -9.40 -2.06 -7.66
C LEU A 303 -8.47 -2.52 -6.54
N GLY A 304 -8.03 -3.78 -6.57
CA GLY A 304 -7.10 -4.31 -5.58
C GLY A 304 -5.81 -3.49 -5.46
N GLY A 305 -5.51 -3.00 -4.25
CA GLY A 305 -4.27 -2.25 -3.94
C GLY A 305 -4.40 -0.72 -3.98
N ASP A 306 -5.57 -0.19 -4.36
CA ASP A 306 -5.90 1.24 -4.34
C ASP A 306 -5.62 1.92 -2.99
N PHE A 307 -6.08 1.35 -1.87
CA PHE A 307 -5.87 1.88 -0.52
C PHE A 307 -4.38 1.95 -0.14
N GLY A 308 -3.60 0.96 -0.56
CA GLY A 308 -2.15 0.99 -0.37
C GLY A 308 -1.48 2.05 -1.24
N THR A 309 -2.01 2.29 -2.45
CA THR A 309 -1.54 3.38 -3.33
C THR A 309 -1.81 4.74 -2.71
N MET A 310 -3.02 4.97 -2.16
CA MET A 310 -3.36 6.20 -1.43
C MET A 310 -2.42 6.40 -0.24
N ALA A 311 -2.20 5.37 0.57
CA ALA A 311 -1.26 5.39 1.68
C ALA A 311 0.18 5.72 1.22
N PHE A 312 0.63 5.13 0.12
CA PHE A 312 1.95 5.36 -0.44
C PHE A 312 2.13 6.82 -0.86
N ILE A 313 1.16 7.38 -1.59
CA ILE A 313 1.17 8.78 -2.00
C ILE A 313 1.13 9.71 -0.77
N ALA A 314 0.33 9.38 0.24
CA ALA A 314 0.22 10.16 1.47
C ALA A 314 1.55 10.22 2.24
N VAL A 315 2.26 9.09 2.37
CA VAL A 315 3.58 9.07 3.01
C VAL A 315 4.59 9.87 2.20
N LEU A 316 4.61 9.74 0.87
CA LEU A 316 5.50 10.52 0.02
C LEU A 316 5.21 12.02 0.11
N ALA A 317 3.93 12.41 0.10
CA ALA A 317 3.53 13.80 0.28
C ALA A 317 3.97 14.34 1.65
N ALA A 318 3.79 13.57 2.73
CA ALA A 318 4.24 13.96 4.06
C ALA A 318 5.77 14.10 4.15
N ILE A 319 6.52 13.20 3.51
CA ILE A 319 7.97 13.30 3.37
C ILE A 319 8.35 14.59 2.64
N GLY A 320 7.75 14.87 1.49
CA GLY A 320 8.06 16.06 0.70
C GLY A 320 7.66 17.37 1.39
N LEU A 321 6.61 17.37 2.21
CA LEU A 321 6.17 18.53 2.99
C LEU A 321 7.09 18.83 4.16
N LEU A 322 7.57 17.80 4.86
CA LEU A 322 8.18 17.96 6.18
C LEU A 322 9.69 17.76 6.20
N LEU A 323 10.28 17.13 5.18
CA LEU A 323 11.69 16.79 5.19
C LEU A 323 12.51 17.67 4.24
N PRO A 324 13.42 18.53 4.77
CA PRO A 324 14.43 19.16 3.93
C PRO A 324 15.35 18.08 3.36
N ALA A 325 15.50 18.06 2.03
CA ALA A 325 16.15 16.97 1.29
C ALA A 325 17.57 16.66 1.81
N GLU A 326 18.30 17.69 2.26
CA GLU A 326 19.68 17.59 2.75
C GLU A 326 19.79 16.83 4.08
N ALA A 327 18.84 17.03 5.01
CA ALA A 327 18.84 16.38 6.32
C ALA A 327 18.59 14.87 6.22
N LEU A 328 17.73 14.45 5.29
CA LEU A 328 17.39 13.05 5.11
C LEU A 328 18.50 12.29 4.37
N ILE A 329 19.08 12.90 3.32
CA ILE A 329 20.19 12.29 2.57
C ILE A 329 21.40 12.07 3.49
N GLY A 330 21.70 13.00 4.39
CA GLY A 330 22.78 12.85 5.37
C GLY A 330 22.62 11.62 6.28
N ARG A 331 21.40 11.32 6.74
CA ARG A 331 21.10 10.14 7.57
C ARG A 331 21.15 8.84 6.78
N LEU A 332 20.57 8.81 5.59
CA LEU A 332 20.49 7.60 4.76
C LEU A 332 21.84 7.24 4.12
N THR A 333 22.73 8.23 3.89
CA THR A 333 24.09 7.97 3.40
C THR A 333 25.06 7.50 4.48
N GLY A 334 24.83 7.87 5.74
CA GLY A 334 25.58 7.35 6.90
C GLY A 334 25.20 5.93 7.34
N TRP A 335 24.23 5.30 6.67
CA TRP A 335 23.71 3.99 7.03
C TRP A 335 24.64 2.84 6.60
N SER A 336 25.13 2.10 7.60
CA SER A 336 25.54 0.70 7.48
C SER A 336 24.33 -0.18 7.79
N GLU A 337 24.08 -1.22 7.00
CA GLU A 337 23.05 -2.23 7.29
C GLU A 337 23.11 -2.62 8.77
N PRO A 338 21.97 -2.65 9.50
CA PRO A 338 21.96 -3.24 10.81
C PRO A 338 22.45 -4.68 10.67
N PRO A 339 23.34 -5.15 11.55
CA PRO A 339 23.69 -6.56 11.59
C PRO A 339 22.39 -7.35 11.72
N ASP A 340 22.25 -8.43 10.94
CA ASP A 340 21.11 -9.35 10.98
C ASP A 340 20.74 -9.64 12.45
N GLY A 341 19.68 -9.00 12.96
CA GLY A 341 19.33 -9.11 14.38
C GLY A 341 18.52 -7.98 15.01
N VAL A 342 18.40 -6.79 14.41
CA VAL A 342 17.58 -5.70 14.99
C VAL A 342 16.74 -4.99 13.92
N ALA A 343 15.56 -5.55 13.64
CA ALA A 343 14.31 -4.92 13.20
C ALA A 343 13.25 -6.00 13.04
#